data_AF-A0A117QK04-F1
#
_entry.id   AF-A0A117QK04-F1
#
_cell.length_a   1.000
_cell.length_b   1.000
_cell.length_c   1.000
_cell.angle_alpha   90.00
_cell.angle_beta   90.00
_cell.angle_gamma   90.00
#
_symmetry.space_group_name_H-M   'P 1'
#
loop_
_entity.id
_entity.type
_entity.pdbx_description
1 polymer ?
#
loop_
_entity_poly.entity_id
_entity_poly.type
_entity_poly.pdbx_seq_one_letter_code
_entity_poly.pdbx_strand_id
1 'polypeptide(L)'
;MISLPMLAVLGLASYRATQLGVHDSILDPARQRLGAWHANKIDSKARAFVMQLVSCIYCLGYWLSGVTLLVYLIATDSWGDASWIVHGIEWFAVAGIQALLNRRDDTMDG
;
A
#
# COMPACT_ATOMS: atom_id res chain seq x y z
N MET A 1 -2.72 -16.22 13.95
CA MET A 1 -3.27 -16.16 12.58
C MET A 1 -4.50 -15.27 12.59
N ILE A 2 -4.52 -14.27 11.72
CA ILE A 2 -5.59 -13.29 11.63
C ILE A 2 -6.86 -13.94 11.09
N SER A 3 -8.02 -13.58 11.66
CA SER A 3 -9.32 -14.09 11.20
C SER A 3 -9.69 -13.53 9.81
N LEU A 4 -10.46 -14.27 9.02
CA LEU A 4 -10.91 -13.82 7.69
C LEU A 4 -11.60 -12.45 7.71
N PRO A 5 -12.50 -12.12 8.67
CA PRO A 5 -13.11 -10.80 8.74
C PRO A 5 -12.08 -9.70 8.96
N MET A 6 -11.08 -9.95 9.79
CA MET A 6 -10.03 -8.97 10.06
C MET A 6 -9.12 -8.77 8.83
N LEU A 7 -8.79 -9.84 8.10
CA LEU A 7 -8.08 -9.71 6.81
C LEU A 7 -8.87 -8.84 5.82
N ALA A 8 -10.20 -8.99 5.77
CA ALA A 8 -11.05 -8.14 4.94
C ALA A 8 -11.01 -6.67 5.37
N VAL A 9 -11.10 -6.39 6.68
CA VAL A 9 -10.98 -5.02 7.21
C VAL A 9 -9.61 -4.42 6.90
N LEU A 10 -8.52 -5.18 7.07
CA LEU A 10 -7.18 -4.72 6.75
C LEU A 10 -7.01 -4.48 5.24
N GLY A 11 -7.61 -5.33 4.40
CA GLY A 11 -7.63 -5.14 2.94
C GLY A 11 -8.35 -3.86 2.54
N LEU A 12 -9.51 -3.57 3.13
CA LEU A 12 -10.26 -2.33 2.92
C LEU A 12 -9.49 -1.10 3.43
N ALA A 13 -8.87 -1.20 4.60
CA ALA A 13 -8.03 -0.15 5.15
C ALA A 13 -6.82 0.14 4.24
N SER A 14 -6.19 -0.91 3.71
CA SER A 14 -5.07 -0.80 2.78
C SER A 14 -5.49 -0.22 1.43
N TYR A 15 -6.67 -0.56 0.94
CA TYR A 15 -7.28 0.08 -0.23
C TYR A 15 -7.44 1.59 -0.01
N ARG A 16 -8.01 2.02 1.11
CA ARG A 16 -8.17 3.45 1.41
C ARG A 16 -6.82 4.16 1.60
N ALA A 17 -5.85 3.52 2.25
CA ALA A 17 -4.49 4.05 2.37
C ALA A 17 -3.84 4.23 0.98
N THR A 18 -4.08 3.30 0.06
CA THR A 18 -3.59 3.39 -1.32
C THR A 18 -4.23 4.56 -2.06
N GLN A 19 -5.55 4.71 -1.95
CA GLN A 19 -6.28 5.85 -2.50
C GLN A 19 -5.77 7.18 -1.96
N LEU A 20 -5.46 7.23 -0.66
CA LEU A 20 -4.84 8.41 -0.05
C LEU A 20 -3.48 8.74 -0.70
N GLY A 21 -2.65 7.71 -0.90
CA GLY A 21 -1.32 7.80 -1.51
C GLY A 21 -1.31 8.25 -2.97
N VAL A 22 -2.24 7.71 -3.78
CA VAL A 22 -2.19 7.81 -5.25
C VAL A 22 -3.20 8.80 -5.82
N HIS A 23 -4.38 8.93 -5.22
CA HIS A 23 -5.48 9.70 -5.79
C HIS A 23 -5.89 10.93 -4.97
N ASP A 24 -5.94 10.84 -3.64
CA ASP A 24 -6.44 11.97 -2.84
C ASP A 24 -5.56 13.22 -2.97
N SER A 25 -6.23 14.38 -3.05
CA SER A 25 -5.58 15.68 -3.12
C SER A 25 -4.86 16.08 -1.83
N ILE A 26 -5.16 15.41 -0.71
CA ILE A 26 -4.48 15.61 0.58
C ILE A 26 -2.97 15.42 0.44
N LEU A 27 -2.53 14.47 -0.40
CA LEU A 27 -1.12 14.21 -0.64
C LEU A 27 -0.57 14.84 -1.93
N ASP A 28 -1.33 15.68 -2.62
CA ASP A 28 -0.83 16.41 -3.80
C ASP A 28 0.44 17.22 -3.51
N PRO A 29 0.54 18.00 -2.42
CA PRO A 29 1.76 18.76 -2.14
C PRO A 29 2.98 17.87 -1.93
N ALA A 30 2.79 16.69 -1.32
CA ALA A 30 3.85 15.72 -1.13
C ALA A 30 4.28 15.09 -2.46
N ARG A 31 3.32 14.71 -3.32
CA ARG A 31 3.59 14.18 -4.66
C ARG A 31 4.32 15.18 -5.54
N GLN A 32 3.92 16.45 -5.51
CA GLN A 32 4.59 17.52 -6.26
C GLN A 32 6.03 17.73 -5.79
N ARG A 33 6.27 17.75 -4.47
CA ARG A 33 7.64 17.83 -3.92
C ARG A 33 8.49 16.64 -4.32
N LEU A 34 7.93 15.43 -4.32
CA LEU A 34 8.63 14.22 -4.76
C LEU A 34 8.97 14.30 -6.25
N GLY A 35 8.03 14.79 -7.08
CA GLY A 35 8.26 15.06 -8.51
C GLY A 35 9.39 16.07 -8.75
N ALA A 36 9.39 17.19 -8.02
CA ALA A 36 10.46 18.19 -8.10
C ALA A 36 11.82 17.62 -7.63
N TRP A 37 11.82 16.82 -6.57
CA TRP A 37 13.01 16.10 -6.11
C TRP A 37 13.54 15.13 -7.18
N HIS A 38 12.69 14.40 -7.89
CA HIS A 38 13.10 13.57 -9.01
C HIS A 38 13.66 14.41 -10.17
N ALA A 39 12.97 15.49 -10.54
CA ALA A 39 13.38 16.39 -11.63
C ALA A 39 14.77 17.02 -11.40
N ASN A 40 15.16 17.27 -10.15
CA ASN A 40 16.50 17.76 -9.80
C ASN A 40 17.64 16.78 -10.17
N LYS A 41 17.35 15.49 -10.42
CA LYS A 41 18.36 14.51 -10.87
C LYS A 41 17.69 13.36 -11.65
N ILE A 42 17.25 13.67 -12.86
CA ILE A 42 16.41 12.76 -13.67
C ILE A 42 17.11 11.44 -14.06
N ASP A 43 18.44 11.44 -14.21
CA ASP A 43 19.21 10.24 -14.56
C ASP A 43 19.42 9.27 -13.38
N SER A 44 18.97 9.64 -12.17
CA SER A 44 19.16 8.80 -11.00
C SER A 44 18.17 7.64 -10.97
N LYS A 45 18.67 6.43 -11.25
CA LYS A 45 17.89 5.17 -11.17
C LYS A 45 17.15 4.99 -9.84
N ALA A 46 17.77 5.37 -8.72
CA ALA A 46 17.15 5.27 -7.40
C ALA A 46 15.94 6.20 -7.27
N ARG A 47 16.03 7.45 -7.76
CA ARG A 47 14.90 8.39 -7.74
C ARG A 47 13.78 7.93 -8.66
N ALA A 48 14.13 7.43 -9.84
CA ALA A 48 13.17 6.87 -10.79
C ALA A 48 12.40 5.68 -10.19
N PHE A 49 13.10 4.77 -9.50
CA PHE A 49 12.48 3.64 -8.79
C PHE A 49 11.48 4.12 -7.72
N VAL A 50 11.84 5.12 -6.91
CA VAL A 50 10.93 5.69 -5.90
C VAL A 50 9.71 6.32 -6.55
N MET A 51 9.90 7.10 -7.63
CA MET A 51 8.78 7.68 -8.37
C MET A 51 7.86 6.59 -8.93
N GLN A 52 8.43 5.55 -9.53
CA GLN A 52 7.68 4.41 -10.04
C GLN A 52 6.89 3.71 -8.92
N LEU A 53 7.52 3.52 -7.75
CA LEU A 53 6.89 2.89 -6.59
C LEU A 53 5.67 3.69 -6.11
N VAL A 54 5.80 5.01 -5.98
CA VAL A 54 4.74 5.88 -5.45
C VAL A 54 3.64 6.15 -6.48
N SER A 55 3.97 6.14 -7.78
CA SER A 55 3.00 6.42 -8.84
C SER A 55 2.20 5.17 -9.25
N CYS A 56 2.70 3.99 -8.96
CA CYS A 56 2.06 2.72 -9.29
C CYS A 56 1.11 2.29 -8.17
N ILE A 57 -0.19 2.27 -8.43
CA ILE A 57 -1.22 1.91 -7.44
C ILE A 57 -1.03 0.51 -6.86
N TYR A 58 -0.62 -0.45 -7.68
CA TYR A 58 -0.37 -1.83 -7.24
C TYR A 58 0.93 -1.93 -6.43
N CYS A 59 1.94 -1.12 -6.77
CA CYS A 59 3.24 -1.15 -6.13
C CYS A 59 3.18 -0.46 -4.77
N LEU A 60 2.65 0.77 -4.73
CA LEU A 60 2.43 1.48 -3.47
C LEU A 60 1.42 0.74 -2.59
N GLY A 61 0.35 0.22 -3.19
CA GLY A 61 -0.68 -0.53 -2.47
C GLY A 61 -0.16 -1.82 -1.83
N TYR A 62 0.77 -2.54 -2.49
CA TYR A 62 1.44 -3.67 -1.88
C TYR A 62 2.20 -3.25 -0.60
N TRP A 63 2.99 -2.18 -0.64
CA TRP A 63 3.73 -1.73 0.54
C TRP A 63 2.83 -1.18 1.64
N LEU A 64 1.80 -0.41 1.28
CA LEU A 64 0.83 0.11 2.24
C LEU A 64 0.02 -1.00 2.90
N SER A 65 -0.22 -2.11 2.20
CA SER A 65 -0.83 -3.31 2.78
C SER A 65 0.04 -3.92 3.87
N GLY A 66 1.36 -4.01 3.63
CA GLY A 66 2.32 -4.48 4.63
C GLY A 66 2.41 -3.55 5.83
N VAL A 67 2.45 -2.24 5.61
CA VAL A 67 2.48 -1.24 6.69
C VAL A 67 1.19 -1.32 7.51
N THR A 68 0.03 -1.42 6.86
CA THR A 68 -1.28 -1.51 7.54
C THR A 68 -1.34 -2.77 8.41
N LEU A 69 -0.92 -3.91 7.87
CA LEU A 69 -0.82 -5.16 8.61
C LEU A 69 0.16 -5.05 9.79
N LEU A 70 1.36 -4.52 9.56
CA LEU A 70 2.39 -4.37 10.58
C LEU A 70 1.91 -3.47 11.74
N VAL A 71 1.28 -2.33 11.43
CA VAL A 71 0.70 -1.44 12.44
C VAL A 71 -0.35 -2.16 13.26
N TYR A 72 -1.23 -2.93 12.62
CA TYR A 72 -2.23 -3.72 13.33
C TYR A 72 -1.59 -4.76 14.26
N LEU A 73 -0.61 -5.52 13.77
CA LEU A 73 0.08 -6.55 14.55
C LEU A 73 0.81 -5.96 15.76
N ILE A 74 1.49 -4.82 15.59
CA ILE A 74 2.18 -4.13 16.68
C ILE A 74 1.17 -3.55 17.68
N ALA A 75 0.13 -2.87 17.20
CA ALA A 75 -0.85 -2.21 18.06
C ALA A 75 -1.69 -3.19 18.89
N THR A 76 -1.81 -4.44 18.43
CA THR A 76 -2.54 -5.51 19.11
C THR A 76 -1.64 -6.50 19.84
N ASP A 77 -0.32 -6.27 19.84
CA ASP A 77 0.70 -7.17 20.41
C ASP A 77 0.64 -8.60 19.84
N SER A 78 0.15 -8.76 18.61
CA SER A 78 -0.07 -10.07 17.97
C SER A 78 1.05 -10.48 17.00
N TRP A 79 2.11 -9.68 16.89
CA TRP A 79 3.28 -9.97 16.06
C TRP A 79 4.00 -11.28 16.47
N GLY A 80 3.93 -11.66 17.74
CA GLY A 80 4.55 -12.88 18.27
C GLY A 80 3.71 -14.15 18.09
N ASP A 81 2.44 -14.02 17.68
CA ASP A 81 1.47 -15.12 17.69
C ASP A 81 1.64 -16.10 16.53
N ALA A 82 2.40 -15.73 15.51
CA ALA A 82 2.68 -16.56 14.35
C ALA A 82 4.10 -16.35 13.83
N SER A 83 4.57 -17.24 12.96
CA SER A 83 5.87 -17.06 12.31
C SER A 83 5.82 -15.91 11.31
N TRP A 84 6.97 -15.27 11.07
CA TRP A 84 7.10 -14.21 10.06
C TRP A 84 6.68 -14.65 8.65
N ILE A 85 6.78 -15.96 8.34
CA ILE A 85 6.33 -16.53 7.07
C ILE A 85 4.80 -16.45 6.96
N VAL A 86 4.07 -16.73 8.05
CA VAL A 86 2.60 -16.61 8.09
C VAL A 86 2.19 -15.15 7.91
N HIS A 87 2.85 -14.21 8.59
CA HIS A 87 2.60 -12.78 8.38
C HIS A 87 2.93 -12.33 6.96
N GLY A 88 3.90 -12.95 6.30
CA GLY A 88 4.16 -12.77 4.86
C GLY A 88 2.96 -13.17 3.99
N ILE A 89 2.32 -14.31 4.29
CA ILE A 89 1.09 -14.75 3.59
C ILE A 89 -0.06 -13.79 3.88
N GLU A 90 -0.22 -13.35 5.14
CA GLU A 90 -1.23 -12.37 5.54
C GLU A 90 -1.03 -11.04 4.80
N TRP A 91 0.21 -10.59 4.59
CA TRP A 91 0.52 -9.41 3.77
C TRP A 91 0.01 -9.61 2.34
N PHE A 92 0.37 -10.72 1.69
CA PHE A 92 -0.13 -11.01 0.33
C PHE A 92 -1.66 -11.05 0.27
N ALA A 93 -2.34 -11.58 1.29
CA ALA A 93 -3.80 -11.60 1.34
C ALA A 93 -4.39 -10.19 1.39
N VAL A 94 -3.86 -9.32 2.27
CA VAL A 94 -4.29 -7.92 2.39
C VAL A 94 -4.05 -7.16 1.07
N ALA A 95 -2.86 -7.34 0.47
CA ALA A 95 -2.52 -6.74 -0.82
C ALA A 95 -3.41 -7.25 -1.96
N GLY A 96 -3.78 -8.54 -1.96
CA GLY A 96 -4.70 -9.11 -2.94
C GLY A 96 -6.09 -8.48 -2.90
N ILE A 97 -6.64 -8.26 -1.69
CA ILE A 97 -7.92 -7.59 -1.51
C ILE A 97 -7.84 -6.13 -1.99
N GLN A 98 -6.79 -5.41 -1.58
CA GLN A 98 -6.56 -4.04 -2.02
C GLN A 98 -6.45 -3.93 -3.55
N ALA A 99 -5.68 -4.82 -4.19
CA ALA A 99 -5.50 -4.83 -5.63
C ALA A 99 -6.80 -5.16 -6.37
N LEU A 100 -7.60 -6.11 -5.87
CA LEU A 100 -8.90 -6.46 -6.45
C LEU A 100 -9.87 -5.27 -6.43
N LEU A 101 -9.92 -4.53 -5.32
CA LEU A 101 -10.79 -3.36 -5.20
C LEU A 101 -10.35 -2.23 -6.15
N ASN A 102 -9.06 -1.93 -6.23
CA ASN A 102 -8.56 -0.94 -7.18
C ASN A 102 -8.81 -1.35 -8.63
N ARG A 103 -8.59 -2.63 -8.97
CA ARG A 103 -8.88 -3.13 -10.32
C ARG A 103 -10.36 -3.01 -10.67
N ARG A 104 -11.24 -3.21 -9.69
CA ARG A 104 -12.68 -3.05 -9.84
C ARG A 104 -13.05 -1.60 -10.13
N ASP A 105 -12.48 -0.64 -9.40
CA ASP A 105 -12.71 0.80 -9.66
C ASP A 105 -12.20 1.19 -11.07
N ASP A 106 -10.97 0.79 -11.42
CA ASP A 106 -10.40 1.00 -12.76
C ASP A 106 -11.29 0.47 -13.90
N THR A 107 -12.13 -0.53 -13.63
CA THR A 107 -13.00 -1.19 -14.62
C THR A 107 -14.40 -0.57 -14.67
N MET A 108 -14.89 0.03 -13.58
CA MET A 108 -16.25 0.58 -13.48
C MET A 108 -16.31 2.10 -13.66
N ASP A 109 -15.18 2.79 -13.52
CA ASP A 109 -15.06 4.24 -13.79
C ASP A 109 -14.83 4.55 -15.29
N GLY A 110 -14.99 3.55 -16.18
CA GLY A 110 -14.99 3.70 -17.65
C GLY A 110 -16.39 3.71 -18.23
#